data_AF-A0A310SE33-F1
#
_entry.id   AF-A0A310SE33-F1
#
_cell.length_a   1.000
_cell.length_b   1.000
_cell.length_c   1.000
_cell.angle_alpha   90.00
_cell.angle_beta   90.00
_cell.angle_gamma   90.00
#
_symmetry.space_group_name_H-M   'P 1'
#
loop_
_entity.id
_entity.type
_entity.pdbx_description
1 polymer ?
#
loop_
_entity_poly.entity_id
_entity_poly.type
_entity_poly.pdbx_seq_one_letter_code
_entity_poly.pdbx_strand_id
1 'polypeptide(L)'
;MTIFVQDSCSRGLIAMANAGEDGNGSQFFFTLGSTLDLQNKHTIFGQVTGETIYNMLKLKEALADENDRPLYPTRFIKTVILNIPFSDIIPRIIVQESEEVKDSLETKTPGVKAMMTRIRNKLRDTKKKPKKVESYKIDDVEDDKDIKENKQGIKSL
;
A
#
# COMPACT_ATOMS: atom_id res chain seq x y z
N MET A 1 -4.43 1.85 -13.59
CA MET A 1 -3.94 0.46 -13.52
C MET A 1 -4.83 -0.38 -14.40
N THR A 2 -4.35 -0.74 -15.59
CA THR A 2 -5.08 -1.57 -16.55
C THR A 2 -4.62 -3.00 -16.37
N ILE A 3 -5.55 -3.90 -16.07
CA ILE A 3 -5.30 -5.33 -15.97
C ILE A 3 -5.56 -5.92 -17.35
N PHE A 4 -4.59 -6.65 -17.88
CA PHE A 4 -4.81 -7.50 -19.04
C PHE A 4 -5.08 -8.93 -18.58
N VAL A 5 -5.82 -9.68 -19.38
CA VAL A 5 -6.17 -11.07 -19.10
C VAL A 5 -5.61 -11.89 -20.24
N GLN A 6 -4.75 -12.86 -19.93
CA GLN A 6 -4.10 -13.67 -20.96
C GLN A 6 -3.96 -15.11 -20.50
N ASP A 7 -3.90 -16.07 -21.40
CA ASP A 7 -3.62 -17.46 -21.05
C ASP A 7 -2.09 -17.65 -20.89
N SER A 8 -1.57 -18.42 -19.90
CA SER A 8 -0.18 -18.92 -19.72
C SER A 8 -0.10 -20.25 -18.93
N CYS A 9 0.98 -21.05 -19.13
CA CYS A 9 1.19 -22.49 -18.80
C CYS A 9 0.62 -23.08 -17.49
N SER A 10 0.22 -22.27 -16.51
CA SER A 10 -0.62 -22.67 -15.40
C SER A 10 -1.57 -21.52 -15.06
N ARG A 11 -2.84 -21.81 -14.74
CA ARG A 11 -3.82 -20.79 -14.34
C ARG A 11 -3.49 -20.21 -12.97
N GLY A 12 -3.77 -18.92 -12.79
CA GLY A 12 -3.58 -18.23 -11.52
C GLY A 12 -2.18 -17.69 -11.28
N LEU A 13 -1.32 -17.62 -12.28
CA LEU A 13 -0.05 -16.89 -12.18
C LEU A 13 -0.29 -15.39 -12.43
N ILE A 14 0.59 -14.58 -11.87
CA ILE A 14 0.60 -13.12 -12.04
C ILE A 14 1.95 -12.73 -12.64
N ALA A 15 1.92 -12.05 -13.78
CA ALA A 15 3.10 -11.66 -14.51
C ALA A 15 3.05 -10.20 -14.98
N MET A 16 4.22 -9.60 -15.14
CA MET A 16 4.36 -8.23 -15.64
C MET A 16 4.06 -8.17 -17.13
N ALA A 17 3.19 -7.24 -17.53
CA ALA A 17 3.02 -6.90 -18.92
C ALA A 17 4.21 -6.05 -19.37
N ASN A 18 4.75 -6.37 -20.54
CA ASN A 18 5.84 -5.64 -21.17
C ASN A 18 5.57 -5.51 -22.67
N ALA A 19 6.27 -4.57 -23.32
CA ALA A 19 6.23 -4.35 -24.76
C ALA A 19 7.57 -4.66 -25.44
N GLY A 20 8.47 -5.38 -24.76
CA GLY A 20 9.85 -5.63 -25.16
C GLY A 20 10.75 -5.88 -23.96
N GLU A 21 12.05 -6.10 -24.21
CA GLU A 21 13.07 -6.17 -23.15
C GLU A 21 13.05 -4.90 -22.29
N ASP A 22 13.22 -5.09 -20.98
CA ASP A 22 13.25 -4.04 -19.97
C ASP A 22 12.04 -3.09 -19.95
N GLY A 23 10.91 -3.49 -20.54
CA GLY A 23 9.66 -2.71 -20.58
C GLY A 23 8.72 -2.93 -19.40
N ASN A 24 9.23 -3.41 -18.26
CA ASN A 24 8.41 -3.74 -17.09
C ASN A 24 7.94 -2.45 -16.37
N GLY A 25 6.64 -2.18 -16.45
CA GLY A 25 6.02 -1.02 -15.81
C GLY A 25 5.23 -1.38 -14.55
N SER A 26 4.00 -0.89 -14.46
CA SER A 26 3.02 -1.26 -13.41
C SER A 26 1.84 -2.08 -13.94
N GLN A 27 1.83 -2.36 -15.25
CA GLN A 27 0.81 -3.19 -15.87
C GLN A 27 1.17 -4.66 -15.65
N PHE A 28 0.16 -5.46 -15.29
CA PHE A 28 0.30 -6.88 -15.07
C PHE A 28 -0.93 -7.60 -15.60
N PHE A 29 -0.80 -8.91 -15.76
CA PHE A 29 -1.88 -9.78 -16.20
C PHE A 29 -1.99 -11.04 -15.34
N PHE A 30 -3.19 -11.61 -15.34
CA PHE A 30 -3.48 -12.91 -14.77
C PHE A 30 -3.50 -13.98 -15.85
N THR A 31 -3.07 -15.18 -15.49
CA THR A 31 -3.09 -16.34 -16.39
C THR A 31 -4.38 -17.15 -16.20
N LEU A 32 -5.14 -17.39 -17.28
CA LEU A 32 -6.42 -18.12 -17.19
C LEU A 32 -6.41 -19.55 -17.72
N GLY A 33 -5.46 -19.91 -18.58
CA GLY A 33 -5.29 -21.24 -19.19
C GLY A 33 -3.87 -21.40 -19.72
N SER A 34 -3.45 -22.53 -20.29
CA SER A 34 -2.04 -22.76 -20.67
C SER A 34 -1.60 -21.99 -21.94
N THR A 35 -0.43 -21.33 -21.91
CA THR A 35 0.31 -20.88 -23.10
C THR A 35 1.81 -21.00 -22.89
N LEU A 36 2.47 -21.65 -23.84
CA LEU A 36 3.91 -21.84 -23.86
C LEU A 36 4.64 -20.58 -24.39
N ASP A 37 3.96 -19.75 -25.19
CA ASP A 37 4.59 -18.64 -25.92
C ASP A 37 5.02 -17.46 -25.05
N LEU A 38 4.51 -17.38 -23.81
CA LEU A 38 4.83 -16.35 -22.82
C LEU A 38 5.95 -16.77 -21.87
N GLN A 39 6.40 -18.03 -21.94
CA GLN A 39 7.53 -18.51 -21.15
C GLN A 39 8.79 -17.72 -21.50
N ASN A 40 9.54 -17.31 -20.48
CA ASN A 40 10.77 -16.53 -20.58
C ASN A 40 10.63 -15.12 -21.21
N LYS A 41 9.41 -14.65 -21.49
CA LYS A 41 9.17 -13.28 -22.01
C LYS A 41 8.66 -12.32 -20.95
N HIS A 42 7.88 -12.82 -19.99
CA HIS A 42 7.27 -12.01 -18.94
C HIS A 42 7.78 -12.44 -17.57
N THR A 43 8.05 -11.47 -16.70
CA THR A 43 8.47 -11.74 -15.33
C THR A 43 7.25 -12.18 -14.51
N ILE A 44 7.27 -13.44 -14.06
CA ILE A 44 6.28 -13.98 -13.12
C ILE A 44 6.71 -13.55 -11.72
N PHE A 45 5.81 -12.91 -10.96
CA PHE A 45 6.11 -12.39 -9.62
C PHE A 45 5.14 -12.87 -8.54
N GLY A 46 4.09 -13.60 -8.89
CA GLY A 46 3.14 -14.11 -7.91
C GLY A 46 2.18 -15.17 -8.44
N GLN A 47 1.42 -15.75 -7.53
CA GLN A 47 0.37 -16.72 -7.80
C GLN A 47 -0.86 -16.40 -6.94
N VAL A 48 -2.04 -16.57 -7.52
CA VAL A 48 -3.34 -16.47 -6.85
C VAL A 48 -3.56 -17.73 -6.01
N THR A 49 -3.95 -17.55 -4.75
CA THR A 49 -4.24 -18.64 -3.82
C THR A 49 -5.43 -19.47 -4.31
N GLY A 50 -5.39 -20.79 -4.05
CA GLY A 50 -6.44 -21.72 -4.50
C GLY A 50 -7.86 -21.35 -4.05
N GLU A 51 -8.02 -20.75 -2.87
CA GLU A 51 -9.33 -20.32 -2.36
C GLU A 51 -9.92 -19.14 -3.17
N THR A 52 -9.07 -18.28 -3.73
CA THR A 52 -9.48 -17.06 -4.45
C THR A 52 -9.39 -17.21 -5.97
N ILE A 53 -8.95 -18.37 -6.49
CA ILE A 53 -8.80 -18.62 -7.93
C ILE A 53 -10.11 -18.46 -8.69
N TYR A 54 -11.24 -18.83 -8.11
CA TYR A 54 -12.55 -18.72 -8.75
C TYR A 54 -12.99 -17.26 -8.93
N ASN A 55 -12.60 -16.37 -8.02
CA ASN A 55 -12.88 -14.94 -8.16
C ASN A 55 -12.11 -14.35 -9.34
N MET A 56 -10.88 -14.81 -9.57
CA MET A 56 -10.10 -14.45 -10.75
C MET A 56 -10.72 -15.02 -12.03
N LEU A 57 -11.17 -16.28 -12.03
CA LEU A 57 -11.80 -16.90 -13.22
C LEU A 57 -13.08 -16.19 -13.66
N LYS A 58 -13.85 -15.60 -12.74
CA LYS A 58 -15.00 -14.76 -13.08
C LYS A 58 -14.65 -13.56 -13.95
N LEU A 59 -13.40 -13.08 -13.93
CA LEU A 59 -12.94 -12.01 -14.82
C LEU A 59 -12.96 -12.44 -16.30
N LYS A 60 -12.82 -13.75 -16.57
CA LYS A 60 -12.91 -14.32 -17.92
C LYS A 60 -14.31 -14.21 -18.51
N GLU A 61 -15.32 -14.31 -17.64
CA GLU A 61 -16.73 -14.36 -18.04
C GLU A 61 -17.29 -12.98 -18.37
N ALA A 62 -16.49 -11.92 -18.23
CA ALA A 62 -16.89 -10.57 -18.56
C ALA A 62 -17.09 -10.42 -20.08
N LEU A 63 -18.24 -9.86 -20.48
CA LEU A 63 -18.51 -9.52 -21.87
C LEU A 63 -17.47 -8.50 -22.37
N ALA A 64 -16.80 -8.81 -23.48
CA ALA A 64 -15.78 -7.97 -24.09
C ALA A 64 -16.19 -7.49 -25.49
N ASP A 65 -15.60 -6.38 -25.93
CA ASP A 65 -15.70 -5.86 -27.29
C ASP A 65 -14.74 -6.57 -28.26
N GLU A 66 -14.71 -6.12 -29.52
CA GLU A 66 -13.82 -6.67 -30.56
C GLU A 66 -12.32 -6.49 -30.28
N ASN A 67 -11.94 -5.65 -29.31
CA ASN A 67 -10.56 -5.39 -28.92
C ASN A 67 -10.21 -6.06 -27.57
N ASP A 68 -10.96 -7.09 -27.17
CA ASP A 68 -10.85 -7.77 -25.88
C ASP A 68 -10.98 -6.84 -24.66
N ARG A 69 -11.65 -5.69 -24.82
CA ARG A 69 -11.92 -4.78 -23.70
C ARG A 69 -13.26 -5.13 -23.08
N PRO A 70 -13.30 -5.40 -21.76
CA PRO A 70 -14.56 -5.66 -21.09
C PRO A 70 -15.51 -4.46 -21.23
N LEU A 71 -16.77 -4.72 -21.63
CA LEU A 71 -17.84 -3.72 -21.67
C LEU A 71 -18.04 -3.08 -20.30
N TYR A 72 -17.88 -3.88 -19.25
CA TYR A 72 -17.91 -3.45 -17.85
C TYR A 72 -16.58 -3.83 -17.17
N PRO A 73 -15.57 -2.93 -17.19
CA PRO A 73 -14.26 -3.22 -16.63
C PRO A 73 -14.31 -3.41 -15.11
N THR A 74 -13.80 -4.56 -14.65
CA THR A 74 -13.62 -4.79 -13.21
C THR A 74 -12.48 -3.90 -12.68
N ARG A 75 -12.68 -3.31 -11.51
CA ARG A 75 -11.72 -2.39 -10.89
C ARG A 75 -11.32 -2.87 -9.51
N PHE A 76 -10.06 -2.62 -9.12
CA PHE A 76 -9.63 -2.79 -7.74
C PHE A 76 -10.22 -1.67 -6.88
N ILE A 77 -10.91 -2.05 -5.81
CA ILE A 77 -11.50 -1.11 -4.86
C ILE A 77 -10.49 -0.75 -3.77
N LYS A 78 -9.77 -1.76 -3.27
CA LYS A 78 -8.81 -1.63 -2.18
C LYS A 78 -7.75 -2.71 -2.31
N THR A 79 -6.52 -2.37 -1.93
CA THR A 79 -5.40 -3.31 -1.82
C THR A 79 -4.93 -3.34 -0.37
N VAL A 80 -4.66 -4.52 0.15
CA VAL A 80 -4.10 -4.72 1.49
C VAL A 80 -2.87 -5.60 1.34
N ILE A 81 -1.76 -5.18 1.93
CA ILE A 81 -0.53 -5.97 1.97
C ILE A 81 -0.54 -6.76 3.27
N LEU A 82 -0.62 -8.09 3.18
CA LEU A 82 -0.71 -8.97 4.35
C LEU A 82 0.65 -9.18 5.02
N ASN A 83 1.71 -9.24 4.23
CA ASN A 83 3.07 -9.44 4.69
C ASN A 83 4.03 -8.60 3.82
N ILE A 84 4.85 -7.76 4.44
CA ILE A 84 5.86 -6.93 3.78
C ILE A 84 7.23 -7.53 4.10
N PRO A 85 7.87 -8.27 3.17
CA PRO A 85 9.18 -8.88 3.41
C PRO A 85 10.34 -7.88 3.34
N PHE A 86 10.09 -6.64 2.92
CA PHE A 86 11.10 -5.60 2.70
C PHE A 86 10.89 -4.44 3.67
N SER A 87 11.82 -4.23 4.60
CA SER A 87 11.74 -3.17 5.61
C SER A 87 12.11 -1.78 5.10
N ASP A 88 12.75 -1.71 3.93
CA ASP A 88 13.28 -0.51 3.29
C ASP A 88 12.30 0.13 2.28
N ILE A 89 11.14 -0.49 2.03
CA ILE A 89 10.12 0.08 1.16
C ILE A 89 9.40 1.23 1.88
N ILE A 90 9.60 2.45 1.38
CA ILE A 90 8.88 3.64 1.84
C ILE A 90 7.88 4.06 0.75
N PRO A 91 6.56 4.01 0.99
CA PRO A 91 5.57 4.45 0.03
C PRO A 91 5.77 5.91 -0.34
N ARG A 92 5.84 6.20 -1.63
CA ARG A 92 5.82 7.57 -2.14
C ARG A 92 4.39 8.10 -2.04
N ILE A 93 3.99 8.60 -0.87
CA ILE A 93 2.76 9.39 -0.74
C ILE A 93 2.96 10.62 -1.60
N ILE A 94 2.19 10.74 -2.68
CA ILE A 94 2.31 11.86 -3.61
C ILE A 94 1.94 13.14 -2.85
N VAL A 95 2.92 14.04 -2.77
CA VAL A 95 2.92 15.38 -2.15
C VAL A 95 1.88 16.35 -2.78
N GLN A 96 1.00 15.86 -3.66
CA GLN A 96 -0.03 16.66 -4.35
C GLN A 96 -1.06 17.28 -3.40
N GLU A 97 -1.33 16.66 -2.25
CA GLU A 97 -2.22 17.25 -1.23
C GLU A 97 -1.59 18.47 -0.53
N SER A 98 -0.27 18.67 -0.64
CA SER A 98 0.44 19.78 0.01
C SER A 98 0.86 20.92 -0.93
N GLU A 99 0.81 20.70 -2.25
CA GLU A 99 1.13 21.73 -3.25
C GLU A 99 -0.13 22.51 -3.68
N GLU A 100 -1.29 21.85 -3.84
CA GLU A 100 -2.57 22.55 -4.09
C GLU A 100 -3.01 23.42 -2.88
N VAL A 101 -2.63 23.01 -1.67
CA VAL A 101 -2.84 23.81 -0.44
C VAL A 101 -1.88 25.00 -0.36
N LYS A 102 -0.75 25.00 -1.06
CA LYS A 102 0.19 26.14 -1.09
C LYS A 102 -0.18 27.16 -2.16
N ASP A 103 -0.55 26.74 -3.37
CA ASP A 103 -0.89 27.68 -4.45
C ASP A 103 -2.24 28.41 -4.22
N SER A 104 -3.21 27.75 -3.58
CA SER A 104 -4.48 28.40 -3.20
C SER A 104 -4.37 29.43 -2.07
N LEU A 105 -3.19 29.58 -1.44
CA LEU A 105 -2.93 30.58 -0.42
C LEU A 105 -2.28 31.86 -0.95
N GLU A 106 -1.74 31.86 -2.18
CA GLU A 106 -1.03 33.02 -2.73
C GLU A 106 -1.94 33.99 -3.50
N THR A 107 -3.13 33.57 -3.95
CA THR A 107 -4.15 34.45 -4.55
C THR A 107 -5.13 34.99 -3.51
N LYS A 108 -4.62 35.69 -2.50
CA LYS A 108 -5.44 36.26 -1.43
C LYS A 108 -5.43 37.79 -1.48
N THR A 109 -6.63 38.38 -1.54
CA THR A 109 -6.87 39.83 -1.47
C THR A 109 -6.14 40.45 -0.26
N PRO A 110 -5.76 41.75 -0.31
CA PRO A 110 -4.90 42.38 0.70
C PRO A 110 -5.34 42.16 2.15
N GLY A 111 -6.65 42.08 2.38
CA GLY A 111 -7.24 41.82 3.70
C GLY A 111 -6.89 40.46 4.31
N VAL A 112 -6.82 39.40 3.50
CA VAL A 112 -6.55 38.03 3.99
C VAL A 112 -5.06 37.86 4.32
N LYS A 113 -4.17 38.53 3.56
CA LYS A 113 -2.72 38.56 3.84
C LYS A 113 -2.41 39.31 5.15
N ALA A 114 -3.12 40.40 5.42
CA ALA A 114 -3.01 41.15 6.67
C ALA A 114 -3.52 40.32 7.87
N MET A 115 -4.63 39.59 7.70
CA MET A 115 -5.20 38.73 8.74
C MET A 115 -4.28 37.56 9.11
N MET A 116 -3.70 36.87 8.12
CA MET A 116 -2.74 35.79 8.37
C MET A 116 -1.47 36.26 9.07
N THR A 117 -1.00 37.46 8.73
CA THR A 117 0.17 38.06 9.40
C THR A 117 -0.12 38.36 10.87
N ARG A 118 -1.34 38.81 11.18
CA ARG A 118 -1.81 39.05 12.55
C ARG A 118 -1.91 37.77 13.36
N ILE A 119 -2.45 36.69 12.78
CA ILE A 119 -2.56 35.38 13.43
C ILE A 119 -1.15 34.83 13.73
N ARG A 120 -0.23 34.93 12.78
CA ARG A 120 1.16 34.49 12.96
C ARG A 120 1.87 35.24 14.06
N ASN A 121 1.66 36.56 14.19
CA ASN A 121 2.26 37.36 15.25
C ASN A 121 1.65 37.03 16.63
N LYS A 122 0.32 36.84 16.72
CA LYS A 122 -0.33 36.39 17.96
C LYS A 122 0.20 35.04 18.48
N LEU A 123 0.48 34.09 17.58
CA LEU A 123 1.06 32.79 17.94
C LEU A 123 2.52 32.87 18.40
N ARG A 124 3.26 33.91 18.00
CA ARG A 124 4.64 34.15 18.45
C ARG A 124 4.67 34.73 19.86
N ASP A 125 3.71 35.59 20.20
CA ASP A 125 3.65 36.25 21.51
C ASP A 125 3.26 35.28 22.66
N THR A 126 2.62 34.15 22.35
CA THR A 126 2.30 33.09 23.33
C THR A 126 3.47 32.14 23.64
N LYS A 127 4.61 32.23 22.94
CA LYS A 127 5.84 31.48 23.25
C LYS A 127 6.84 32.31 24.07
N LYS A 128 6.41 32.83 25.23
CA LYS A 128 7.34 33.45 26.20
C LYS A 128 7.86 32.40 27.20
N LYS A 129 9.07 31.91 26.90
CA LYS A 129 10.04 31.07 27.66
C LYS A 129 9.62 29.65 28.10
N PRO A 130 10.41 28.59 27.75
CA PRO A 130 10.23 27.26 28.33
C PRO A 130 10.61 27.28 29.83
N LYS A 131 9.74 26.76 30.69
CA LYS A 131 10.15 26.33 32.04
C LYS A 131 11.07 25.11 31.87
N LYS A 132 12.28 25.18 32.40
CA LYS A 132 13.24 24.07 32.47
C LYS A 132 12.58 22.91 33.23
N VAL A 133 12.30 21.81 32.55
CA VAL A 133 11.89 20.56 33.20
C VAL A 133 13.15 19.70 33.31
N GLU A 134 13.53 19.41 34.55
CA GLU A 134 14.60 18.51 34.96
C GLU A 134 14.43 17.12 34.34
N SER A 135 15.51 16.60 33.78
CA SER A 135 15.64 15.22 33.34
C SER A 135 15.61 14.30 34.55
N TYR A 136 14.58 13.46 34.68
CA TYR A 136 14.61 12.35 35.62
C TYR A 136 15.39 11.19 35.00
N LYS A 137 16.39 10.74 35.76
CA LYS A 137 17.19 9.55 35.48
C LYS A 137 16.29 8.33 35.63
N ILE A 138 16.41 7.38 34.70
CA ILE A 138 15.88 6.03 34.90
C ILE A 138 17.03 5.30 35.60
N ASP A 139 16.91 5.20 36.92
CA ASP A 139 17.79 4.39 37.75
C ASP A 139 17.51 2.90 37.49
N ASP A 140 18.56 2.12 37.65
CA ASP A 140 18.68 0.69 37.38
C ASP A 140 17.49 -0.12 37.93
N VAL A 141 16.83 -0.90 37.06
CA VAL A 141 15.86 -1.92 37.52
C VAL A 141 16.64 -3.19 37.81
N GLU A 142 16.83 -3.43 39.10
CA GLU A 142 17.34 -4.67 39.67
C GLU A 142 16.43 -5.87 39.34
N ASP A 143 17.08 -7.02 39.24
CA ASP A 143 16.51 -8.35 39.13
C ASP A 143 15.43 -8.62 40.19
N ASP A 144 14.26 -9.10 39.78
CA ASP A 144 13.42 -9.92 40.67
C ASP A 144 13.01 -11.23 39.98
N LYS A 145 13.56 -12.30 40.55
CA LYS A 145 13.19 -13.70 40.33
C LYS A 145 11.95 -14.04 41.17
N ASP A 146 11.36 -15.18 40.84
CA ASP A 146 10.39 -15.98 41.61
C ASP A 146 8.88 -15.71 41.39
N ILE A 147 8.29 -16.48 40.46
CA ILE A 147 6.98 -17.11 40.72
C ILE A 147 7.11 -18.62 40.43
N LYS A 148 6.97 -19.40 41.49
CA LYS A 148 7.11 -20.86 41.56
C LYS A 148 5.83 -21.58 41.10
N GLU A 149 6.04 -22.79 40.57
CA GLU A 149 5.06 -23.84 40.28
C GLU A 149 4.01 -24.08 41.38
N ASN A 150 2.79 -24.48 41.00
CA ASN A 150 2.37 -25.91 41.03
C ASN A 150 0.83 -26.04 41.08
N LYS A 151 0.20 -26.75 40.11
CA LYS A 151 -0.46 -28.05 40.36
C LYS A 151 -1.21 -28.62 39.15
N GLN A 152 -1.00 -29.94 39.01
CA GLN A 152 -1.47 -30.90 38.02
C GLN A 152 -3.00 -31.15 37.95
N GLY A 153 -3.42 -31.69 36.79
CA GLY A 153 -4.63 -32.50 36.57
C GLY A 153 -5.73 -31.74 35.82
N ILE A 154 -6.25 -32.17 34.66
CA ILE A 154 -6.92 -33.46 34.41
C ILE A 154 -6.99 -33.75 32.89
N LYS A 155 -6.52 -34.95 32.54
CA LYS A 155 -6.91 -35.96 31.52
C LYS A 155 -7.38 -35.60 30.09
N SER A 156 -6.74 -36.36 29.19
CA SER A 156 -7.12 -36.84 27.86
C SER A 156 -8.52 -37.46 27.74
N LEU A 157 -9.18 -37.17 26.62
CA LEU A 157 -9.76 -38.12 25.66
C LEU A 157 -9.97 -37.41 24.32
#